data_AF-A0A7J8SHS0-F1
#
_entry.id   AF-A0A7J8SHS0-F1
#
_cell.length_a   1.000
_cell.length_b   1.000
_cell.length_c   1.000
_cell.angle_alpha   90.00
_cell.angle_beta   90.00
_cell.angle_gamma   90.00
#
_symmetry.space_group_name_H-M   'P 1'
#
loop_
_entity.id
_entity.type
_entity.pdbx_description
1 polymer ?
#
loop_
_entity_poly.entity_id
_entity_poly.type
_entity_poly.pdbx_seq_one_letter_code
_entity_poly.pdbx_strand_id
1 'polypeptide(L)'
;MEKNLEPIKKNLTMLEVPSFVDGFGGGLKIGMVNFEGDQDVSQWRKHGETIPVHFDRVPEALKWQDLFPEWIDEEEESEVPKCPEFPMPNFDKYPNMDLIVAKLPCKYPINGWSRDVFRLQVHLITAKMAVKNGKKKKKKIKVVFTSKCRPMLELFRCNDLVKQEGDWWYYEPDVEKLEQKIGLPVGSCKLALPLWGQ
;
A
#
# COMPACT_ATOMS: atom_id res chain seq x y z
N MET A 1 20.50 -40.07 -13.72
CA MET A 1 19.36 -39.52 -14.51
C MET A 1 18.63 -38.53 -13.61
N GLU A 2 19.14 -37.31 -13.50
CA GLU A 2 18.47 -36.24 -12.77
C GLU A 2 17.35 -35.71 -13.65
N LYS A 3 16.12 -35.85 -13.18
CA LYS A 3 14.93 -35.37 -13.89
C LYS A 3 14.97 -33.85 -13.90
N ASN A 4 15.15 -33.28 -15.08
CA ASN A 4 14.85 -31.87 -15.35
C ASN A 4 13.40 -31.61 -14.93
N LEU A 5 13.22 -30.95 -13.79
CA LEU A 5 11.93 -30.43 -13.37
C LEU A 5 11.66 -29.21 -14.26
N GLU A 6 10.95 -29.42 -15.36
CA GLU A 6 10.50 -28.34 -16.21
C GLU A 6 9.76 -27.29 -15.37
N PRO A 7 10.05 -25.98 -15.54
CA PRO A 7 9.37 -24.95 -14.77
C PRO A 7 7.88 -25.01 -15.11
N ILE A 8 7.07 -25.31 -14.10
CA ILE A 8 5.60 -25.26 -14.15
C ILE A 8 5.23 -23.92 -14.76
N LYS A 9 4.74 -23.92 -16.01
CA LYS A 9 4.18 -22.73 -16.67
C LYS A 9 2.98 -22.28 -15.85
N LYS A 10 3.18 -21.36 -14.91
CA LYS A 10 2.08 -20.70 -14.21
C LYS A 10 1.27 -19.94 -15.27
N ASN A 11 -0.03 -20.21 -15.36
CA ASN A 11 -0.94 -19.42 -16.18
C ASN A 11 -1.03 -18.02 -15.55
N LEU A 12 -0.27 -17.07 -16.09
CA LEU A 12 -0.26 -15.69 -15.59
C LEU A 12 -1.47 -14.93 -16.14
N THR A 13 -2.15 -14.19 -15.27
CA THR A 13 -3.21 -13.27 -15.68
C THR A 13 -2.57 -11.94 -16.09
N MET A 14 -2.78 -11.52 -17.33
CA MET A 14 -2.23 -10.26 -17.83
C MET A 14 -2.83 -9.07 -17.06
N LEU A 15 -1.97 -8.22 -16.51
CA LEU A 15 -2.41 -6.99 -15.86
C LEU A 15 -2.66 -5.92 -16.91
N GLU A 16 -3.92 -5.49 -17.02
CA GLU A 16 -4.31 -4.40 -17.91
C GLU A 16 -3.62 -3.09 -17.52
N VAL A 17 -3.46 -2.19 -18.50
CA VAL A 17 -2.94 -0.84 -18.29
C VAL A 17 -4.06 0.14 -18.62
N PRO A 18 -4.50 0.99 -17.67
CA PRO A 18 -5.58 1.92 -17.92
C PRO A 18 -5.13 3.07 -18.84
N SER A 19 -6.06 3.62 -19.62
CA SER A 19 -5.78 4.59 -20.70
C SER A 19 -5.04 5.86 -20.23
N PHE A 20 -5.21 6.25 -18.97
CA PHE A 20 -4.56 7.44 -18.43
C PHE A 20 -3.05 7.29 -18.25
N VAL A 21 -2.53 6.06 -18.18
CA VAL A 21 -1.09 5.80 -18.05
C VAL A 21 -0.34 6.16 -19.33
N ASP A 22 -0.99 6.05 -20.49
CA ASP A 22 -0.43 6.52 -21.76
C ASP A 22 -0.10 8.03 -21.71
N GLY A 23 -0.87 8.81 -20.94
CA GLY A 23 -0.64 10.25 -20.74
C GLY A 23 0.51 10.61 -19.80
N PHE A 24 1.15 9.65 -19.14
CA PHE A 24 2.22 9.93 -18.16
C PHE A 24 3.60 10.14 -18.80
N GLY A 25 3.75 9.82 -20.09
CA GLY A 25 5.02 9.79 -20.79
C GLY A 25 5.77 8.46 -20.59
N GLY A 26 6.85 8.28 -21.37
CA GLY A 26 7.69 7.07 -21.31
C GLY A 26 8.88 7.20 -20.37
N GLY A 27 9.54 6.06 -20.10
CA GLY A 27 10.75 6.00 -19.28
C GLY A 27 10.50 6.14 -17.77
N LEU A 28 9.30 5.81 -17.30
CA LEU A 28 8.92 5.89 -15.90
C LEU A 28 9.64 4.82 -15.06
N LYS A 29 10.02 5.15 -13.82
CA LYS A 29 10.32 4.12 -12.81
C LYS A 29 9.06 3.79 -12.03
N ILE A 30 8.56 2.56 -12.22
CA ILE A 30 7.24 2.13 -11.77
C ILE A 30 7.38 1.15 -10.61
N GLY A 31 7.01 1.57 -9.40
CA GLY A 31 6.95 0.68 -8.24
C GLY A 31 5.70 -0.18 -8.26
N MET A 32 5.86 -1.51 -8.23
CA MET A 32 4.77 -2.47 -8.22
C MET A 32 4.59 -3.04 -6.81
N VAL A 33 3.49 -2.64 -6.13
CA VAL A 33 3.17 -3.06 -4.76
C VAL A 33 2.06 -4.10 -4.77
N ASN A 34 2.29 -5.23 -4.10
CA ASN A 34 1.33 -6.34 -3.95
C ASN A 34 0.89 -7.01 -5.28
N PHE A 35 1.80 -7.08 -6.25
CA PHE A 35 1.62 -7.91 -7.45
C PHE A 35 2.32 -9.25 -7.21
N GLU A 36 1.53 -10.28 -6.93
CA GLU A 36 2.01 -11.65 -6.75
C GLU A 36 2.44 -12.26 -8.09
N GLY A 37 3.19 -13.36 -8.03
CA GLY A 37 3.79 -14.01 -9.21
C GLY A 37 2.79 -14.72 -10.13
N ASP A 38 1.49 -14.49 -9.97
CA ASP A 38 0.41 -14.94 -10.86
C ASP A 38 -0.05 -13.85 -11.84
N GLN A 39 0.46 -12.61 -11.72
CA GLN A 39 0.14 -11.51 -12.62
C GLN A 39 1.29 -11.15 -13.54
N ASP A 40 0.99 -11.05 -14.84
CA ASP A 40 1.95 -10.57 -15.82
C ASP A 40 1.88 -9.04 -15.97
N VAL A 41 2.95 -8.38 -15.52
CA VAL A 41 3.15 -6.92 -15.62
C VAL A 41 3.92 -6.51 -16.88
N SER A 42 4.14 -7.42 -17.84
CA SER A 42 4.89 -7.16 -19.08
C SER A 42 4.41 -5.94 -19.84
N GLN A 43 3.08 -5.72 -19.90
CA GLN A 43 2.47 -4.56 -20.57
C GLN A 43 2.90 -3.22 -19.96
N TRP A 44 3.23 -3.18 -18.67
CA TRP A 44 3.68 -1.97 -18.01
C TRP A 44 5.10 -1.57 -18.41
N ARG A 45 5.91 -2.51 -18.94
CA ARG A 45 7.27 -2.25 -19.39
C ARG A 45 7.34 -1.31 -20.59
N LYS A 46 6.24 -1.16 -21.35
CA LYS A 46 6.14 -0.18 -22.44
C LYS A 46 6.18 1.27 -21.94
N HIS A 47 5.79 1.50 -20.68
CA HIS A 47 5.81 2.82 -20.04
C HIS A 47 7.10 3.10 -19.29
N GLY A 48 7.88 2.06 -18.94
CA GLY A 48 9.17 2.21 -18.30
C GLY A 48 9.60 0.99 -17.49
N GLU A 49 10.53 1.21 -16.56
CA GLU A 49 11.12 0.16 -15.72
C GLU A 49 10.18 -0.23 -14.57
N THR A 50 9.76 -1.49 -14.51
CA THR A 50 8.93 -2.03 -13.43
C THR A 50 9.80 -2.57 -12.29
N ILE A 51 9.58 -2.11 -11.07
CA ILE A 51 10.35 -2.47 -9.88
C ILE A 51 9.40 -3.11 -8.86
N PRO A 52 9.50 -4.43 -8.61
CA PRO A 52 8.66 -5.10 -7.63
C PRO A 52 9.03 -4.70 -6.20
N VAL A 53 8.03 -4.36 -5.39
CA VAL A 53 8.18 -4.02 -3.98
C VAL A 53 7.82 -5.24 -3.16
N HIS A 54 8.82 -5.78 -2.48
CA HIS A 54 8.72 -7.00 -1.68
C HIS A 54 8.61 -6.65 -0.21
N PHE A 55 7.64 -7.26 0.46
CA PHE A 55 7.39 -7.10 1.89
C PHE A 55 6.69 -8.34 2.42
N ASP A 56 6.89 -8.64 3.71
CA ASP A 56 6.19 -9.73 4.37
C ASP A 56 4.76 -9.31 4.69
N ARG A 57 3.81 -10.23 4.53
CA ARG A 57 2.40 -9.95 4.87
C ARG A 57 2.23 -9.92 6.38
N VAL A 58 1.30 -9.09 6.84
CA VAL A 58 0.80 -9.19 8.21
C VAL A 58 0.28 -10.61 8.48
N PRO A 59 0.50 -11.18 9.68
CA PRO A 59 -0.03 -12.49 10.04
C PRO A 59 -1.55 -12.53 9.89
N GLU A 60 -2.11 -13.61 9.36
CA GLU A 60 -3.57 -13.75 9.19
C GLU A 60 -4.33 -13.73 10.53
N ALA A 61 -3.66 -14.10 11.62
CA ALA A 61 -4.21 -14.04 12.97
C ALA A 61 -4.43 -12.60 13.47
N LEU A 62 -3.77 -11.61 12.86
CA LEU A 62 -3.87 -10.22 13.27
C LEU A 62 -5.19 -9.60 12.80
N LYS A 63 -6.01 -9.18 13.76
CA LYS A 63 -7.34 -8.62 13.52
C LYS A 63 -7.33 -7.10 13.59
N TRP A 64 -8.38 -6.51 13.04
CA TRP A 64 -8.57 -5.06 13.11
C TRP A 64 -8.67 -4.56 14.55
N GLN A 65 -9.33 -5.32 15.43
CA GLN A 65 -9.50 -4.99 16.85
C GLN A 65 -8.18 -4.97 17.62
N ASP A 66 -7.16 -5.71 17.18
CA ASP A 66 -5.84 -5.69 17.82
C ASP A 66 -5.10 -4.36 17.57
N LEU A 67 -5.49 -3.63 16.53
CA LEU A 67 -4.97 -2.30 16.20
C LEU A 67 -5.89 -1.20 16.71
N PHE A 68 -7.19 -1.39 16.55
CA PHE A 68 -8.25 -0.45 16.91
C PHE A 68 -9.24 -1.12 17.86
N PRO A 69 -8.85 -1.36 19.12
CA PRO A 69 -9.75 -1.91 20.12
C PRO A 69 -10.85 -0.90 20.46
N GLU A 70 -11.98 -1.42 20.95
CA GLU A 70 -13.13 -0.59 21.35
C GLU A 70 -12.84 0.25 22.60
N TRP A 71 -11.98 -0.26 23.47
CA TRP A 71 -11.51 0.41 24.68
C TRP A 71 -9.99 0.27 24.78
N ILE A 72 -9.34 1.35 25.22
CA ILE A 72 -7.93 1.37 25.58
C ILE A 72 -7.84 1.88 27.02
N ASP A 73 -7.00 1.23 27.82
CA ASP A 73 -6.61 1.74 29.14
C ASP A 73 -5.59 2.86 28.90
N GLU A 74 -6.07 4.09 28.76
CA GLU A 74 -5.24 5.26 28.44
C GLU A 74 -4.18 5.54 29.51
N GLU A 75 -4.47 5.16 30.77
CA GLU A 75 -3.62 5.36 31.94
C GLU A 75 -2.69 4.16 32.22
N GLU A 76 -2.81 3.07 31.44
CA GLU A 76 -2.05 1.81 31.58
C GLU A 76 -2.06 1.22 33.01
N GLU A 77 -3.13 1.44 33.77
CA GLU A 77 -3.23 0.99 35.17
C GLU A 77 -3.42 -0.54 35.31
N SER A 78 -3.93 -1.20 34.26
CA SER A 78 -4.37 -2.60 34.31
C SER A 78 -3.64 -3.49 33.31
N GLU A 79 -3.72 -3.16 32.01
CA GLU A 79 -3.11 -3.95 30.93
C GLU A 79 -2.46 -3.03 29.90
N VAL A 80 -1.14 -3.14 29.72
CA VAL A 80 -0.43 -2.42 28.65
C VAL A 80 -0.80 -3.05 27.30
N PRO A 81 -1.49 -2.33 26.39
CA PRO A 81 -1.87 -2.88 25.10
C PRO A 81 -0.63 -3.17 24.26
N LYS A 82 -0.38 -4.44 23.92
CA LYS A 82 0.68 -4.82 22.99
C LYS A 82 0.26 -4.52 21.57
N CYS A 83 0.75 -3.41 21.02
CA CYS A 83 0.54 -3.09 19.63
C CYS A 83 1.39 -3.94 18.69
N PRO A 84 0.78 -4.65 17.74
CA PRO A 84 1.48 -5.35 16.69
C PRO A 84 2.34 -4.40 15.84
N GLU A 85 3.51 -4.89 15.43
CA GLU A 85 4.31 -4.22 14.41
C GLU A 85 3.84 -4.60 13.01
N PHE A 86 3.83 -3.62 12.10
CA PHE A 86 3.58 -3.89 10.68
C PHE A 86 4.90 -4.24 9.99
N PRO A 87 5.00 -5.40 9.32
CA PRO A 87 6.13 -5.67 8.45
C PRO A 87 6.13 -4.65 7.31
N MET A 88 7.15 -3.81 7.29
CA MET A 88 7.34 -2.77 6.27
C MET A 88 8.56 -3.13 5.42
N PRO A 89 8.54 -2.88 4.11
CA PRO A 89 9.72 -3.03 3.29
C PRO A 89 10.80 -2.05 3.74
N ASN A 90 12.07 -2.43 3.57
CA ASN A 90 13.15 -1.46 3.69
C ASN A 90 13.09 -0.51 2.48
N PHE A 91 12.48 0.65 2.71
CA PHE A 91 12.25 1.64 1.66
C PHE A 91 13.55 2.14 1.02
N ASP A 92 14.68 2.17 1.74
CA ASP A 92 15.96 2.71 1.24
C ASP A 92 16.60 1.86 0.14
N LYS A 93 16.27 0.57 0.08
CA LYS A 93 16.73 -0.34 -0.99
C LYS A 93 16.15 0.01 -2.36
N TYR A 94 15.04 0.76 -2.40
CA TYR A 94 14.36 1.09 -3.64
C TYR A 94 14.85 2.41 -4.24
N PRO A 95 15.09 2.48 -5.56
CA PRO A 95 15.42 3.73 -6.23
C PRO A 95 14.21 4.68 -6.24
N ASN A 96 14.44 5.93 -6.64
CA ASN A 96 13.33 6.88 -6.74
C ASN A 96 12.41 6.52 -7.92
N MET A 97 11.12 6.42 -7.65
CA MET A 97 10.05 6.04 -8.58
C MET A 97 9.24 7.27 -9.02
N ASP A 98 8.70 7.23 -10.22
CA ASP A 98 7.83 8.25 -10.82
C ASP A 98 6.35 7.91 -10.64
N LEU A 99 6.06 6.61 -10.56
CA LEU A 99 4.72 6.06 -10.46
C LEU A 99 4.75 4.90 -9.46
N ILE A 100 3.78 4.85 -8.56
CA ILE A 100 3.58 3.71 -7.67
C ILE A 100 2.23 3.10 -8.02
N VAL A 101 2.24 1.83 -8.41
CA VAL A 101 1.06 1.04 -8.72
C VAL A 101 0.88 0.02 -7.60
N ALA A 102 -0.33 -0.05 -7.04
CA ALA A 102 -0.62 -0.96 -5.95
C ALA A 102 -1.92 -1.74 -6.19
N LYS A 103 -1.86 -3.06 -6.03
CA LYS A 103 -3.06 -3.91 -6.02
C LYS A 103 -3.63 -3.98 -4.63
N LEU A 104 -4.84 -3.47 -4.42
CA LEU A 104 -5.47 -3.50 -3.10
C LEU A 104 -6.35 -4.74 -2.96
N PRO A 105 -6.18 -5.53 -1.88
CA PRO A 105 -7.10 -6.61 -1.57
C PRO A 105 -8.49 -6.02 -1.28
N CYS A 106 -9.52 -6.64 -1.85
CA CYS A 106 -10.91 -6.21 -1.75
C CYS A 106 -11.80 -7.42 -1.47
N LYS A 107 -12.43 -7.41 -0.30
CA LYS A 107 -13.36 -8.45 0.16
C LYS A 107 -14.82 -8.06 0.01
N TYR A 108 -15.12 -6.93 -0.65
CA TYR A 108 -16.50 -6.51 -0.91
C TYR A 108 -17.28 -7.60 -1.67
N PRO A 109 -18.55 -7.90 -1.33
CA PRO A 109 -19.43 -7.19 -0.40
C PRO A 109 -19.44 -7.70 1.05
N ILE A 110 -18.43 -8.47 1.49
CA ILE A 110 -18.39 -9.02 2.86
C ILE A 110 -18.40 -7.87 3.89
N ASN A 111 -19.23 -7.98 4.94
CA ASN A 111 -19.28 -7.01 6.03
C ASN A 111 -17.89 -6.81 6.65
N GLY A 112 -17.52 -5.54 6.88
CA GLY A 112 -16.20 -5.20 7.42
C GLY A 112 -15.05 -5.28 6.42
N TRP A 113 -15.30 -5.41 5.11
CA TRP A 113 -14.26 -5.42 4.06
C TRP A 113 -13.28 -4.23 4.14
N SER A 114 -13.71 -3.09 4.69
CA SER A 114 -12.88 -1.89 4.87
C SER A 114 -11.92 -2.02 6.06
N ARG A 115 -12.27 -2.84 7.06
CA ARG A 115 -11.51 -3.14 8.27
C ARG A 115 -10.60 -4.36 8.07
N ASP A 116 -9.85 -4.37 6.98
CA ASP A 116 -8.91 -5.43 6.63
C ASP A 116 -7.47 -4.96 6.88
N VAL A 117 -6.73 -5.70 7.72
CA VAL A 117 -5.38 -5.31 8.15
C VAL A 117 -4.37 -5.39 7.00
N PHE A 118 -4.50 -6.39 6.13
CA PHE A 118 -3.63 -6.52 4.97
C PHE A 118 -3.88 -5.40 3.96
N ARG A 119 -5.15 -5.02 3.75
CA ARG A 119 -5.52 -3.82 3.00
C ARG A 119 -4.85 -2.59 3.59
N LEU A 120 -4.91 -2.39 4.91
CA LEU A 120 -4.24 -1.27 5.58
C LEU A 120 -2.72 -1.29 5.36
N GLN A 121 -2.09 -2.46 5.47
CA GLN A 121 -0.65 -2.62 5.20
C GLN A 121 -0.28 -2.13 3.80
N VAL A 122 -0.99 -2.59 2.76
CA VAL A 122 -0.71 -2.19 1.36
C VAL A 122 -0.88 -0.67 1.18
N HIS A 123 -1.89 -0.05 1.80
CA HIS A 123 -2.06 1.40 1.76
C HIS A 123 -0.90 2.14 2.44
N LEU A 124 -0.46 1.69 3.62
CA LEU A 124 0.63 2.32 4.36
C LEU A 124 1.96 2.21 3.61
N ILE A 125 2.26 1.05 3.03
CA ILE A 125 3.46 0.87 2.19
C ILE A 125 3.42 1.84 0.99
N THR A 126 2.28 1.87 0.29
CA THR A 126 2.10 2.74 -0.87
C THR A 126 2.24 4.22 -0.49
N ALA A 127 1.65 4.63 0.64
CA ALA A 127 1.73 6.00 1.13
C ALA A 127 3.15 6.39 1.55
N LYS A 128 3.87 5.54 2.30
CA LYS A 128 5.27 5.77 2.69
C LYS A 128 6.18 5.87 1.46
N MET A 129 5.97 5.03 0.45
CA MET A 129 6.69 5.14 -0.82
C MET A 129 6.36 6.45 -1.54
N ALA A 130 5.09 6.86 -1.56
CA ALA A 130 4.68 8.10 -2.21
C ALA A 130 5.37 9.31 -1.57
N VAL A 131 5.40 9.36 -0.23
CA VAL A 131 6.07 10.45 0.52
C VAL A 131 7.57 10.47 0.26
N LYS A 132 8.26 9.33 0.35
CA LYS A 132 9.71 9.22 0.08
C LYS A 132 10.05 9.77 -1.31
N ASN A 133 9.27 9.39 -2.32
CA ASN A 133 9.53 9.76 -3.71
C ASN A 133 9.12 11.22 -4.03
N GLY A 134 8.01 11.68 -3.46
CA GLY A 134 7.51 13.04 -3.62
C GLY A 134 8.46 14.09 -3.07
N LYS A 135 9.02 13.87 -1.87
CA LYS A 135 9.99 14.77 -1.24
C LYS A 135 11.23 15.02 -2.10
N LYS A 136 11.79 13.97 -2.69
CA LYS A 136 13.02 14.06 -3.46
C LYS A 136 12.83 14.74 -4.81
N LYS A 137 11.67 14.59 -5.44
CA LYS A 137 11.45 15.06 -6.81
C LYS A 137 10.92 16.50 -6.93
N LYS A 138 10.49 17.14 -5.84
CA LYS A 138 9.76 18.45 -5.86
C LYS A 138 8.62 18.48 -6.91
N LYS A 139 8.13 17.30 -7.32
CA LYS A 139 7.13 17.07 -8.36
C LYS A 139 6.04 16.21 -7.74
N LYS A 140 4.84 16.30 -8.32
CA LYS A 140 3.71 15.46 -7.94
C LYS A 140 4.04 13.99 -8.21
N ILE A 141 4.03 13.17 -7.17
CA ILE A 141 4.14 11.72 -7.28
C ILE A 141 2.80 11.17 -7.78
N LYS A 142 2.84 10.23 -8.73
CA LYS A 142 1.65 9.56 -9.24
C LYS A 142 1.43 8.26 -8.47
N VAL A 143 0.21 8.02 -8.00
CA VAL A 143 -0.17 6.79 -7.31
C VAL A 143 -1.39 6.19 -8.01
N VAL A 144 -1.31 4.92 -8.39
CA VAL A 144 -2.37 4.20 -9.08
C VAL A 144 -2.74 2.95 -8.28
N PHE A 145 -4.03 2.77 -8.02
CA PHE A 145 -4.55 1.55 -7.40
C PHE A 145 -5.34 0.74 -8.39
N THR A 146 -5.23 -0.59 -8.30
CA THR A 146 -6.19 -1.52 -8.92
C THR A 146 -6.98 -2.24 -7.82
N SER A 147 -8.29 -2.02 -7.78
CA SER A 147 -9.21 -2.62 -6.83
C SER A 147 -10.66 -2.27 -7.15
N LYS A 148 -11.57 -3.25 -6.98
CA LYS A 148 -13.02 -3.01 -6.95
C LYS A 148 -13.45 -2.10 -5.79
N CYS A 149 -12.67 -2.13 -4.71
CA CYS A 149 -12.94 -1.37 -3.50
C CYS A 149 -12.20 -0.03 -3.52
N ARG A 150 -12.90 1.07 -3.24
CA ARG A 150 -12.30 2.41 -3.15
C ARG A 150 -11.14 2.48 -2.13
N PRO A 151 -9.98 3.05 -2.48
CA PRO A 151 -8.86 3.26 -1.55
C PRO A 151 -9.26 4.03 -0.28
N MET A 152 -8.54 3.80 0.83
CA MET A 152 -8.83 4.43 2.13
C MET A 152 -8.71 5.95 2.05
N LEU A 153 -9.79 6.65 2.41
CA LEU A 153 -9.93 8.10 2.29
C LEU A 153 -9.00 8.88 3.22
N GLU A 154 -8.62 8.25 4.33
CA GLU A 154 -7.72 8.79 5.34
C GLU A 154 -6.31 9.04 4.79
N LEU A 155 -5.90 8.25 3.80
CA LEU A 155 -4.61 8.36 3.12
C LEU A 155 -4.75 8.93 1.70
N PHE A 156 -5.76 8.50 0.94
CA PHE A 156 -5.96 8.90 -0.46
C PHE A 156 -7.31 9.60 -0.60
N ARG A 157 -7.29 10.92 -0.45
CA ARG A 157 -8.50 11.74 -0.33
C ARG A 157 -9.17 11.94 -1.68
N CYS A 158 -10.47 12.25 -1.65
CA CYS A 158 -11.26 12.58 -2.84
C CYS A 158 -10.63 13.71 -3.67
N ASN A 159 -10.07 14.74 -3.02
CA ASN A 159 -9.49 15.90 -3.70
C ASN A 159 -8.19 15.57 -4.42
N ASP A 160 -7.54 14.47 -4.05
CA ASP A 160 -6.30 14.00 -4.67
C ASP A 160 -6.59 13.00 -5.81
N LEU A 161 -7.84 12.55 -5.97
CA LEU A 161 -8.26 11.65 -7.05
C LEU A 161 -8.36 12.43 -8.36
N VAL A 162 -7.58 12.02 -9.36
CA VAL A 162 -7.52 12.66 -10.68
C VAL A 162 -8.44 11.97 -11.67
N LYS A 163 -8.44 10.63 -11.71
CA LYS A 163 -9.26 9.86 -12.65
C LYS A 163 -9.55 8.46 -12.09
N GLN A 164 -10.71 7.92 -12.45
CA GLN A 164 -11.05 6.51 -12.23
C GLN A 164 -11.44 5.87 -13.58
N GLU A 165 -10.97 4.66 -13.82
CA GLU A 165 -11.27 3.86 -15.02
C GLU A 165 -11.54 2.40 -14.61
N GLY A 166 -12.82 2.03 -14.49
CA GLY A 166 -13.20 0.74 -13.91
C GLY A 166 -12.66 0.58 -12.48
N ASP A 167 -11.88 -0.47 -12.27
CA ASP A 167 -11.22 -0.78 -10.99
C ASP A 167 -9.88 -0.02 -10.81
N TRP A 168 -9.51 0.86 -11.73
CA TRP A 168 -8.29 1.67 -11.65
C TRP A 168 -8.54 3.05 -11.07
N TRP A 169 -7.74 3.44 -10.09
CA TRP A 169 -7.86 4.72 -9.39
C TRP A 169 -6.54 5.47 -9.44
N TYR A 170 -6.53 6.66 -10.06
CA TYR A 170 -5.33 7.49 -10.19
C TYR A 170 -5.38 8.69 -9.25
N TYR A 171 -4.39 8.80 -8.37
CA TYR A 171 -4.20 9.89 -7.42
C TYR A 171 -2.90 10.67 -7.65
N GLU A 172 -2.96 11.97 -7.38
CA GLU A 172 -1.81 12.85 -7.18
C GLU A 172 -1.86 13.40 -5.75
N PRO A 173 -1.38 12.64 -4.74
CA PRO A 173 -1.51 13.05 -3.34
C PRO A 173 -0.64 14.27 -3.00
N ASP A 174 -1.19 15.11 -2.13
CA ASP A 174 -0.45 16.15 -1.41
C ASP A 174 0.55 15.49 -0.44
N VAL A 175 1.83 15.54 -0.80
CA VAL A 175 2.90 14.82 -0.10
C VAL A 175 3.06 15.28 1.35
N GLU A 176 2.87 16.58 1.63
CA GLU A 176 3.04 17.13 2.98
C GLU A 176 1.93 16.65 3.90
N LYS A 177 0.69 16.67 3.42
CA LYS A 177 -0.46 16.17 4.20
C LYS A 177 -0.43 14.66 4.34
N LEU A 178 -0.03 13.94 3.29
CA LEU A 178 0.14 12.50 3.36
C LEU A 178 1.22 12.11 4.37
N GLU A 179 2.34 12.85 4.41
CA GLU A 179 3.38 12.67 5.41
C GLU A 179 2.87 12.82 6.84
N GLN A 180 2.14 13.91 7.12
CA GLN A 180 1.54 14.13 8.44
C GLN A 180 0.67 12.94 8.85
N LYS A 181 -0.10 12.35 7.91
CA LYS A 181 -0.96 11.20 8.20
C LYS A 181 -0.17 9.92 8.48
N ILE A 182 0.88 9.62 7.71
CA ILE A 182 1.69 8.41 7.92
C ILE A 182 2.65 8.53 9.13
N GLY A 183 2.87 9.74 9.63
CA GLY A 183 3.63 10.00 10.85
C GLY A 183 2.85 9.71 12.14
N LEU A 184 1.53 9.54 12.04
CA LEU A 184 0.69 9.16 13.17
C LEU A 184 0.84 7.67 13.50
N PRO A 185 0.67 7.27 14.77
CA PRO A 185 0.63 5.87 15.14
C PRO A 185 -0.47 5.10 14.39
N VAL A 186 -0.13 3.89 13.94
CA VAL A 186 -1.10 2.99 13.33
C VAL A 186 -1.81 2.21 14.44
N GLY A 187 -3.10 2.45 14.61
CA GLY A 187 -3.91 1.83 15.66
C GLY A 187 -4.08 2.72 16.90
N SER A 188 -5.27 2.69 17.50
CA SER A 188 -5.53 3.35 18.78
C SER A 188 -4.81 2.67 19.95
N CYS A 189 -4.38 1.41 19.78
CA CYS A 189 -3.61 0.70 20.80
C CYS A 189 -2.30 1.44 21.19
N LYS A 190 -1.77 2.32 20.32
CA LYS A 190 -0.54 3.11 20.55
C LYS A 190 -0.78 4.46 21.23
N LEU A 191 -2.03 4.76 21.59
CA LEU A 191 -2.43 6.03 22.18
C LEU A 191 -2.41 6.02 23.71
N ALA A 192 -2.22 4.86 24.34
CA ALA A 192 -2.00 4.80 25.78
C ALA A 192 -0.75 5.62 26.13
N LEU A 193 -0.91 6.61 27.00
CA LEU A 193 0.13 7.53 27.41
C LEU A 193 0.37 7.27 28.89
N PRO A 194 1.47 6.59 29.30
CA PRO A 194 1.78 6.48 30.71
C PRO A 194 2.06 7.89 31.24
N LEU A 195 1.16 8.43 32.05
CA LEU A 195 1.30 9.75 32.69
C LEU A 195 2.38 9.74 33.79
N TRP A 196 2.96 8.59 34.11
CA TRP A 196 4.05 8.43 35.07
C TRP A 196 5.36 8.07 34.37
N GLY A 197 6.17 9.09 34.09
CA GLY A 197 7.49 8.92 33.48
C GLY A 197 8.17 10.21 33.01
N GLN A 198 8.51 11.10 33.94
CA GLN A 198 9.64 12.03 33.84
C GLN A 198 10.57 11.81 35.02
#